data_AF-A0A3P1URT1-F1
#
_entry.id   AF-A0A3P1URT1-F1
#
_cell.length_a   1.000
_cell.length_b   1.000
_cell.length_c   1.000
_cell.angle_alpha   90.00
_cell.angle_beta   90.00
_cell.angle_gamma   90.00
#
_symmetry.space_group_name_H-M   'P 1'
#
loop_
_entity.id
_entity.type
_entity.pdbx_description
1 polymer ?
#
loop_
_entity_poly.entity_id
_entity_poly.type
_entity_poly.pdbx_seq_one_letter_code
_entity_poly.pdbx_strand_id
1 'polypeptide(L)'
;MTKSTRQIAHLMLALTAAAMLTACAGGKEFQGVPQEGALRTGVYPTFGRMPKAATEQITPEEKQQMTAKLDSDRTRLAASRTSGGGFTPAQAEAMRKQAQAESEATLKQIESGEE
;
A
#
# COMPACT_ATOMS: atom_id res chain seq x y z
N MET A 1 -34.12 6.91 34.02
CA MET A 1 -32.73 7.39 33.80
C MET A 1 -32.59 8.80 34.35
N THR A 2 -31.73 8.99 35.34
CA THR A 2 -31.46 10.30 35.96
C THR A 2 -30.50 11.12 35.09
N LYS A 3 -30.55 12.45 35.18
CA LYS A 3 -29.74 13.40 34.37
C LYS A 3 -28.23 13.07 34.37
N SER A 4 -27.72 12.55 35.48
CA SER A 4 -26.34 12.06 35.65
C SER A 4 -26.00 10.90 34.70
N THR A 5 -26.87 9.89 34.58
CA THR A 5 -26.61 8.72 33.69
C THR A 5 -26.49 9.10 32.21
N ARG A 6 -27.22 10.14 31.76
CA ARG A 6 -27.12 10.66 30.39
C ARG A 6 -25.81 11.42 30.15
N GLN A 7 -25.33 12.18 31.14
CA GLN A 7 -24.06 12.90 31.03
C GLN A 7 -22.87 11.95 30.97
N ILE A 8 -22.90 10.87 31.75
CA ILE A 8 -21.85 9.84 31.74
C ILE A 8 -21.83 9.10 30.39
N ALA A 9 -23.00 8.78 29.83
CA ALA A 9 -23.10 8.15 28.52
C ALA A 9 -22.53 9.04 27.39
N HIS A 10 -22.85 10.34 27.40
CA HIS A 10 -22.29 11.28 26.43
C HIS A 10 -20.78 11.49 26.59
N LEU A 11 -20.28 11.50 27.83
CA LEU A 11 -18.85 11.60 28.10
C LEU A 11 -18.11 10.37 27.56
N MET A 12 -18.63 9.16 27.81
CA MET A 12 -18.04 7.91 27.33
C MET A 12 -18.07 7.83 25.79
N LEU A 13 -19.18 8.24 25.16
CA LEU A 13 -19.30 8.30 23.71
C LEU A 13 -18.30 9.28 23.07
N ALA A 14 -18.10 10.45 23.70
CA ALA A 14 -17.12 11.42 23.22
C ALA A 14 -15.68 10.91 23.34
N LEU A 15 -15.39 10.15 24.41
CA LEU A 15 -14.07 9.58 24.66
C LEU A 15 -13.73 8.46 23.66
N THR A 16 -14.69 7.59 23.34
CA THR A 16 -14.51 6.54 22.33
C THR A 16 -14.39 7.14 20.92
N ALA A 17 -15.18 8.16 20.58
CA ALA A 17 -15.04 8.86 19.31
C ALA A 17 -13.67 9.54 19.14
N ALA A 18 -13.15 10.18 20.20
CA ALA A 18 -11.83 10.80 20.17
C ALA A 18 -10.70 9.77 20.02
N ALA A 19 -10.82 8.60 20.66
CA ALA A 19 -9.84 7.52 20.54
C ALA A 19 -9.79 6.95 19.12
N MET A 20 -10.95 6.73 18.48
CA MET A 20 -11.02 6.18 17.12
C MET A 20 -10.41 7.12 16.06
N LEU A 21 -10.49 8.43 16.24
CA LEU A 21 -9.91 9.41 15.29
C LEU A 21 -8.38 9.40 15.27
N THR A 22 -7.73 8.97 16.35
CA THR A 22 -6.25 8.90 16.41
C THR A 22 -5.66 7.69 15.67
N ALA A 23 -6.47 6.70 15.30
CA ALA A 23 -6.02 5.48 14.63
C ALA A 23 -5.85 5.62 13.11
N CYS A 24 -6.38 6.68 12.48
CA CYS A 24 -6.40 6.80 11.01
C CYS A 24 -5.23 7.58 10.38
N ALA A 25 -4.30 8.16 11.16
CA ALA A 25 -3.28 9.05 10.56
C ALA A 25 -1.87 9.01 11.20
N GLY A 26 -1.58 8.05 12.08
CA GLY A 26 -0.29 8.00 12.81
C GLY A 26 0.67 6.89 12.41
N GLY A 27 0.23 5.95 11.56
CA GLY A 27 1.02 4.78 11.17
C GLY A 27 2.29 5.15 10.40
N LYS A 28 3.35 4.35 10.55
CA LYS A 28 4.61 4.54 9.80
C LYS A 28 4.38 4.45 8.28
N GLU A 29 3.38 3.70 7.87
CA GLU A 29 2.88 3.58 6.50
C GLU A 29 2.31 4.88 5.90
N PHE A 30 1.98 5.88 6.73
CA PHE A 30 1.54 7.22 6.30
C PHE A 30 2.60 8.31 6.51
N GLN A 31 3.74 7.98 7.11
CA GLN A 31 4.92 8.83 7.13
C GLN A 31 5.57 8.73 5.75
N GLY A 32 5.05 9.51 4.79
CA GLY A 32 5.70 9.67 3.50
C GLY A 32 7.17 10.03 3.73
N VAL A 33 8.07 9.42 2.95
CA VAL A 33 9.47 9.82 2.92
C VAL A 33 9.48 11.32 2.60
N PRO A 34 10.25 12.17 3.31
CA PRO A 34 10.36 13.58 2.94
C PRO A 34 10.74 13.64 1.46
N GLN A 35 9.81 14.14 0.63
CA GLN A 35 10.07 14.32 -0.78
C GLN A 35 11.14 15.39 -0.89
N GLU A 36 12.37 15.00 -1.24
CA GLU A 36 13.33 15.96 -1.77
C GLU A 36 12.77 16.51 -3.08
N GLY A 37 12.41 17.78 -3.06
CA GLY A 37 11.69 18.43 -4.15
C GLY A 37 11.05 19.72 -3.70
N ALA A 38 10.34 20.38 -4.61
CA ALA A 38 9.72 21.68 -4.34
C ALA A 38 8.61 21.54 -3.28
N LEU A 39 8.99 21.71 -2.01
CA LEU A 39 8.13 22.21 -0.95
C LEU A 39 7.36 23.42 -1.48
N ARG A 40 6.16 23.69 -0.94
CA ARG A 40 5.26 24.80 -1.32
C ARG A 40 5.87 26.19 -1.04
N THR A 41 7.01 26.49 -1.63
CA THR A 41 7.79 27.74 -1.54
C THR A 41 7.22 28.82 -2.46
N GLY A 42 6.23 28.49 -3.29
CA GLY A 42 5.70 29.37 -4.32
C GLY A 42 6.61 29.50 -5.54
N VAL A 43 7.75 28.80 -5.57
CA VAL A 43 8.70 28.81 -6.68
C VAL A 43 8.62 27.47 -7.40
N TYR A 44 8.00 27.47 -8.59
CA TYR A 44 7.91 26.29 -9.44
C TYR A 44 9.14 26.20 -10.36
N PRO A 45 9.69 25.00 -10.60
CA PRO A 45 10.69 24.84 -11.64
C PRO A 45 10.09 25.24 -12.99
N THR A 46 10.80 26.08 -13.74
CA THR A 46 10.36 26.50 -15.07
C THR A 46 10.67 25.39 -16.08
N PHE A 47 9.63 24.77 -16.64
CA PHE A 47 9.77 23.83 -17.76
C PHE A 47 10.06 24.54 -19.10
N GLY A 48 10.01 25.88 -19.12
CA GLY A 48 10.32 26.68 -20.31
C GLY A 48 11.81 26.74 -20.63
N ARG A 49 12.67 26.38 -19.67
CA ARG A 49 14.09 26.12 -19.95
C ARG A 49 14.25 24.63 -20.10
N MET A 50 14.23 24.16 -21.35
CA MET A 50 14.75 22.83 -21.64
C MET A 50 16.18 22.78 -21.09
N PRO A 51 16.50 21.89 -20.14
CA PRO A 51 17.88 21.69 -19.75
C PRO A 51 18.64 21.40 -21.05
N LYS A 52 19.71 22.15 -21.31
CA LYS A 52 20.68 21.80 -22.36
C LYS A 52 21.46 20.57 -21.89
N ALA A 53 20.75 19.50 -21.54
CA ALA A 53 21.35 18.20 -21.48
C ALA A 53 21.68 17.88 -22.93
N ALA A 54 22.95 17.98 -23.29
CA ALA A 54 23.47 17.09 -24.30
C ALA A 54 23.16 15.70 -23.75
N THR A 55 22.06 15.10 -24.18
CA THR A 55 21.85 13.68 -23.96
C THR A 55 23.02 13.03 -24.68
N GLU A 56 24.02 12.57 -23.94
CA GLU A 56 25.06 11.72 -24.50
C GLU A 56 24.32 10.60 -25.22
N GLN A 57 24.43 10.61 -26.55
CA GLN A 57 23.73 9.64 -27.36
C GLN A 57 24.39 8.31 -27.06
N ILE A 58 23.59 7.38 -26.55
CA ILE A 58 24.00 6.00 -26.32
C ILE A 58 24.69 5.50 -27.60
N THR A 59 25.97 5.16 -27.48
CA THR A 59 26.73 4.58 -28.58
C THR A 59 26.16 3.20 -28.96
N PRO A 60 26.35 2.72 -30.20
CA PRO A 60 25.93 1.37 -30.59
C PRO A 60 26.44 0.27 -29.65
N GLU A 61 27.66 0.43 -29.13
CA GLU A 61 28.33 -0.49 -28.21
C GLU A 61 27.64 -0.49 -26.84
N GLU A 62 27.36 0.69 -26.28
CA GLU A 62 26.63 0.83 -25.01
C GLU A 62 25.20 0.26 -25.12
N LYS A 63 24.55 0.47 -26.27
CA LYS A 63 23.24 -0.11 -26.54
C LYS A 63 23.29 -1.64 -26.49
N GLN A 64 24.26 -2.26 -27.15
CA GLN A 64 24.43 -3.71 -27.13
C GLN A 64 24.66 -4.24 -25.71
N GLN A 65 25.50 -3.55 -24.92
CA GLN A 65 25.74 -3.92 -23.52
C GLN A 65 24.48 -3.81 -22.66
N MET A 66 23.69 -2.75 -22.84
CA MET A 66 22.42 -2.59 -22.12
C MET A 66 21.40 -3.65 -22.51
N THR A 67 21.27 -3.94 -23.80
CA THR A 67 20.39 -5.01 -24.28
C THR A 67 20.80 -6.37 -23.72
N ALA A 68 22.09 -6.70 -23.74
CA ALA A 68 22.58 -7.96 -23.18
C ALA A 68 22.31 -8.09 -21.67
N LYS A 69 22.47 -6.99 -20.92
CA LYS A 69 22.10 -6.96 -19.49
C LYS A 69 20.61 -7.22 -19.28
N LEU A 70 19.76 -6.53 -20.03
CA LEU A 70 18.30 -6.70 -19.95
C LEU A 70 17.86 -8.13 -20.30
N ASP A 71 18.45 -8.75 -21.32
CA ASP A 71 18.16 -10.14 -21.69
C ASP A 71 18.60 -11.12 -20.60
N SER A 72 19.75 -10.88 -19.98
CA SER A 72 20.21 -11.69 -18.84
C SER A 72 19.29 -11.57 -17.63
N ASP A 73 18.80 -10.37 -17.32
CA ASP A 73 17.89 -10.10 -16.22
C ASP A 73 16.52 -10.72 -16.48
N ARG A 74 16.01 -10.63 -17.71
CA ARG A 74 14.79 -11.31 -18.14
C ARG A 74 14.89 -12.82 -17.96
N THR A 75 16.02 -13.40 -18.34
CA THR A 75 16.27 -14.84 -18.20
C THR A 75 16.34 -15.25 -16.73
N ARG A 76 17.03 -14.47 -15.89
CA ARG A 76 17.10 -14.67 -14.44
C ARG A 76 15.71 -14.59 -13.80
N LEU A 77 14.89 -13.62 -14.20
CA LEU A 77 13.53 -13.45 -13.70
C LEU A 77 12.59 -14.58 -14.17
N ALA A 78 12.75 -15.07 -15.39
CA ALA A 78 11.99 -16.20 -15.88
C ALA A 78 12.33 -17.47 -15.08
N ALA A 79 13.61 -17.71 -14.79
CA ALA A 79 14.03 -18.82 -13.94
C ALA A 79 13.47 -18.69 -12.52
N SER A 80 13.44 -17.48 -11.94
CA SER A 80 12.87 -17.24 -10.62
C SER A 80 11.34 -17.34 -10.57
N ARG A 81 10.63 -17.19 -11.70
CA ARG A 81 9.18 -17.45 -11.76
C ARG A 81 8.88 -18.94 -11.72
N THR A 82 9.75 -19.78 -12.26
CA THR A 82 9.61 -21.24 -12.21
C THR A 82 9.97 -21.81 -10.84
N SER A 83 10.88 -21.16 -10.10
CA SER A 83 11.25 -21.53 -8.72
C SER A 83 10.56 -20.69 -7.64
N GLY A 84 9.66 -19.78 -8.04
CA GLY A 84 8.97 -18.87 -7.13
C GLY A 84 7.85 -19.60 -6.42
N GLY A 85 7.98 -19.77 -5.11
CA GLY A 85 6.99 -20.36 -4.21
C GLY A 85 5.66 -19.60 -4.20
N GLY A 86 4.90 -19.69 -5.29
CA GLY A 86 3.47 -19.50 -5.27
C GLY A 86 2.84 -20.64 -4.47
N PHE A 87 1.71 -20.35 -3.81
CA PHE A 87 0.93 -21.37 -3.13
C PHE A 87 0.72 -22.56 -4.07
N THR A 88 1.02 -23.76 -3.58
CA THR A 88 0.65 -24.98 -4.32
C THR A 88 -0.86 -24.96 -4.56
N PRO A 89 -1.38 -25.62 -5.60
CA PRO A 89 -2.82 -25.68 -5.84
C PRO A 89 -3.63 -26.08 -4.59
N ALA A 90 -3.07 -27.00 -3.78
CA ALA A 90 -3.65 -27.41 -2.50
C ALA A 90 -3.64 -26.29 -1.44
N GLN A 91 -2.57 -25.50 -1.32
CA GLN A 91 -2.54 -24.36 -0.41
C GLN A 91 -3.48 -23.22 -0.85
N ALA A 92 -3.60 -23.00 -2.17
CA ALA A 92 -4.56 -22.04 -2.72
C ALA A 92 -6.01 -22.45 -2.44
N GLU A 93 -6.32 -23.74 -2.52
CA GLU A 93 -7.64 -24.26 -2.16
C GLU A 93 -7.92 -24.15 -0.65
N ALA A 94 -6.92 -24.43 0.19
CA ALA A 94 -7.03 -24.27 1.64
C ALA A 94 -7.33 -22.81 2.04
N MET A 95 -6.64 -21.83 1.46
CA MET A 95 -6.92 -20.42 1.71
C MET A 95 -8.33 -20.00 1.25
N ARG A 96 -8.81 -20.52 0.12
CA ARG A 96 -10.18 -20.23 -0.35
C ARG A 96 -11.23 -20.77 0.61
N LYS A 97 -11.04 -21.99 1.14
CA LYS A 97 -11.93 -22.58 2.13
C LYS A 97 -11.93 -21.79 3.44
N GLN A 98 -10.77 -21.33 3.89
CA GLN A 98 -10.66 -20.48 5.07
C GLN A 98 -11.41 -19.14 4.88
N ALA A 99 -11.19 -18.47 3.74
CA ALA A 99 -11.88 -17.21 3.45
C ALA A 99 -13.40 -17.37 3.38
N GLN A 100 -13.89 -18.50 2.85
CA GLN A 100 -15.32 -18.82 2.83
C GLN A 100 -15.87 -19.03 4.24
N ALA A 101 -15.18 -19.81 5.08
CA ALA A 101 -15.61 -20.07 6.45
C ALA A 101 -15.65 -18.78 7.31
N GLU A 102 -14.66 -17.90 7.15
CA GLU A 102 -14.64 -16.60 7.84
C GLU A 102 -15.77 -15.67 7.35
N SER A 103 -16.07 -15.70 6.05
CA SER A 103 -17.19 -14.93 5.47
C SER A 103 -18.53 -15.43 5.98
N GLU A 104 -18.73 -16.75 6.03
CA GLU A 104 -19.95 -17.37 6.57
C GLU A 104 -20.12 -17.12 8.07
N ALA A 105 -19.04 -17.19 8.85
CA ALA A 105 -19.07 -16.86 10.27
C ALA A 105 -19.46 -15.39 10.50
N THR A 106 -18.89 -14.48 9.70
CA THR A 106 -19.22 -13.05 9.75
C THR A 106 -20.68 -12.80 9.38
N LEU A 107 -21.18 -13.42 8.30
CA LEU A 107 -22.58 -13.31 7.90
C LEU A 107 -23.52 -13.81 9.01
N LYS A 108 -23.19 -14.93 9.65
CA LYS A 108 -23.98 -15.47 10.75
C LYS A 108 -24.00 -14.55 11.97
N GLN A 109 -22.91 -13.87 12.25
CA GLN A 109 -22.80 -12.90 13.35
C GLN A 109 -23.63 -11.62 13.08
N ILE A 110 -23.65 -11.17 11.82
CA ILE A 110 -24.52 -10.06 11.38
C ILE A 110 -26.00 -10.47 11.47
N GLU A 111 -26.34 -11.70 11.04
CA GLU A 111 -27.71 -12.23 11.08
C GLU A 111 -28.21 -12.48 12.51
N SER A 112 -27.33 -12.84 13.46
CA SER A 112 -27.68 -13.00 14.87
C SER A 112 -27.82 -11.67 15.62
N GLY A 113 -27.43 -10.54 15.01
CA GLY A 113 -27.51 -9.22 15.62
C GLY A 113 -26.54 -9.01 16.79
N GLU A 114 -25.48 -9.82 16.89
CA GLU A 114 -24.43 -9.66 17.88
C GLU A 114 -23.35 -8.70 17.33
N GLU A 115 -23.49 -7.42 17.66
CA GLU A 115 -22.38 -6.43 17.64
C GLU A 115 -21.69 -6.34 19.01
#